data_AF-G5RR65-F1
#
_entry.id   AF-G5RR65-F1
#
_cell.length_a   1.000
_cell.length_b   1.000
_cell.length_c   1.000
_cell.angle_alpha   90.00
_cell.angle_beta   90.00
_cell.angle_gamma   90.00
#
_symmetry.space_group_name_H-M   'P 1'
#
loop_
_entity.id
_entity.type
_entity.pdbx_description
1 polymer ?
#
loop_
_entity_poly.entity_id
_entity_poly.type
_entity_poly.pdbx_seq_one_letter_code
_entity_poly.pdbx_strand_id
1 'polypeptide(L)' 'MSQSENRHDTISLLIEGMTCASCVARVEKGIKAVPGVTDATVNLATERATVRGTAASATSAA' A
#
# COMPACT_ATOMS: atom_id res chain seq x y z
N MET A 1 20.03 1.10 -23.06
CA MET A 1 20.16 1.36 -21.60
C MET A 1 18.85 1.96 -21.10
N SER A 2 18.21 1.66 -19.97
CA SER A 2 18.31 0.57 -18.98
C SER A 2 17.17 0.74 -17.94
N GLN A 3 15.93 1.06 -18.35
CA GLN A 3 14.87 1.54 -17.44
C GLN A 3 13.46 0.94 -17.68
N SER A 4 13.33 -0.31 -18.18
CA SER A 4 12.00 -0.87 -18.52
C SER A 4 11.50 -2.06 -17.68
N GLU A 5 12.31 -2.65 -16.80
CA GLU A 5 12.03 -4.00 -16.26
C GLU A 5 11.63 -4.02 -14.77
N ASN A 6 11.26 -2.88 -14.17
CA ASN A 6 10.87 -2.86 -12.76
C ASN A 6 9.93 -1.68 -12.43
N ARG A 7 8.73 -1.67 -13.02
CA ARG A 7 7.66 -0.74 -12.60
C ARG A 7 7.03 -1.22 -11.28
N HIS A 8 7.79 -1.12 -10.20
CA HIS A 8 7.22 -1.12 -8.86
C HIS A 8 6.63 0.26 -8.62
N ASP A 9 5.31 0.34 -8.69
CA ASP A 9 4.60 1.56 -8.35
C ASP A 9 4.53 1.67 -6.82
N THR A 10 4.77 2.89 -6.31
CA THR A 10 4.63 3.18 -4.88
C THR A 10 3.40 4.04 -4.68
N ILE A 11 2.36 3.44 -4.11
CA ILE A 11 1.08 4.11 -3.87
C ILE A 11 1.01 4.47 -2.39
N SER A 12 0.61 5.71 -2.10
CA SER A 12 0.33 6.16 -0.73
C SER A 12 -1.18 6.32 -0.54
N LEU A 13 -1.74 5.59 0.40
CA LEU A 13 -3.16 5.64 0.77
C LEU A 13 -3.29 6.29 2.15
N LEU A 14 -4.21 7.24 2.28
CA LEU A 14 -4.66 7.69 3.60
C LEU A 14 -5.63 6.66 4.16
N ILE A 15 -5.49 6.34 5.45
CA ILE A 15 -6.37 5.40 6.13
C ILE A 15 -7.05 6.13 7.26
N GLU A 16 -8.32 6.47 7.06
CA GLU A 16 -9.14 7.08 8.09
C GLU A 16 -9.50 6.06 9.18
N GLY A 17 -9.56 6.50 10.43
CA GLY A 17 -10.05 5.70 11.56
C GLY A 17 -9.02 4.74 12.18
N MET A 18 -7.74 4.81 11.82
CA MET A 18 -6.69 4.07 12.55
C MET A 18 -6.43 4.68 13.92
N THR A 19 -7.07 4.13 14.95
CA THR A 19 -6.96 4.61 16.34
C THR A 19 -6.09 3.71 17.23
N CYS A 20 -5.64 2.55 16.75
CA CYS A 20 -4.90 1.59 17.56
C CYS A 20 -3.80 0.86 16.77
N ALA A 21 -2.65 0.63 17.40
CA ALA A 21 -1.53 -0.14 16.85
C ALA A 21 -1.94 -1.56 16.40
N SER A 22 -2.93 -2.16 17.06
CA SER A 22 -3.50 -3.46 16.68
C SER A 22 -4.21 -3.42 15.33
N CYS A 23 -4.80 -2.28 14.94
CA CYS A 23 -5.45 -2.09 13.64
C CYS A 23 -4.42 -1.96 12.52
N VAL A 24 -3.30 -1.27 12.79
CA VAL A 24 -2.19 -1.09 11.83
C VAL A 24 -1.68 -2.43 11.32
N ALA A 25 -1.38 -3.37 12.24
CA ALA A 25 -0.87 -4.68 11.89
C ALA A 25 -1.88 -5.49 11.04
N ARG A 26 -3.18 -5.36 11.32
CA ARG A 26 -4.23 -6.02 10.53
C ARG A 26 -4.31 -5.46 9.11
N VAL A 27 -4.27 -4.13 8.97
CA VAL A 27 -4.31 -3.44 7.68
C VAL A 27 -3.08 -3.79 6.85
N GLU A 28 -1.88 -3.68 7.43
CA GLU A 28 -0.64 -4.03 6.74
C GLU A 28 -0.65 -5.48 6.22
N LYS A 29 -1.10 -6.42 7.06
CA LYS A 29 -1.21 -7.83 6.69
C LYS A 29 -2.26 -8.06 5.59
N GLY A 30 -3.37 -7.33 5.62
CA GLY A 30 -4.39 -7.36 4.57
C GLY A 30 -3.84 -6.88 3.23
N ILE A 31 -3.08 -5.77 3.23
CA ILE A 31 -2.47 -5.23 2.01
C ILE A 31 -1.40 -6.19 1.47
N LYS A 32 -0.55 -6.77 2.34
CA LYS A 32 0.45 -7.77 1.93
C LYS A 32 -0.17 -9.05 1.35
N ALA A 33 -1.43 -9.35 1.67
CA ALA A 33 -2.14 -10.49 1.10
C ALA A 33 -2.68 -10.22 -0.32
N VAL A 34 -2.65 -8.97 -0.80
CA VAL A 34 -3.14 -8.62 -2.13
C VAL A 34 -2.13 -9.08 -3.20
N PRO A 35 -2.59 -9.79 -4.24
CA PRO A 35 -1.71 -10.24 -5.31
C PRO A 35 -1.11 -9.05 -6.07
N GLY A 36 0.20 -9.07 -6.27
CA GLY A 36 0.95 -7.98 -6.91
C GLY A 36 1.49 -6.93 -5.95
N VAL A 37 1.22 -7.02 -4.65
CA VAL A 37 1.92 -6.24 -3.63
C VAL A 37 3.25 -6.92 -3.30
N THR A 38 4.34 -6.19 -3.47
CA THR A 38 5.71 -6.63 -3.14
C THR A 38 6.10 -6.20 -1.74
N ASP A 39 5.66 -5.02 -1.31
CA ASP A 39 5.90 -4.49 0.03
C ASP A 39 4.75 -3.58 0.48
N ALA A 40 4.47 -3.54 1.79
CA ALA A 40 3.51 -2.62 2.36
C ALA A 40 3.94 -2.23 3.76
N THR A 41 3.85 -0.93 4.04
CA THR A 41 4.18 -0.34 5.33
C THR A 41 3.08 0.62 5.74
N VAL A 42 2.69 0.61 7.01
CA VAL A 42 1.69 1.53 7.53
C VAL A 42 2.28 2.40 8.63
N ASN A 43 2.08 3.71 8.51
CA ASN A 43 2.53 4.70 9.48
C ASN A 43 1.31 5.27 10.23
N LEU A 44 1.20 4.96 11.52
CA LEU A 44 0.12 5.43 12.38
C LEU A 44 0.25 6.93 12.71
N ALA A 45 1.47 7.45 12.82
CA ALA A 45 1.69 8.86 13.15
C ALA A 45 1.25 9.80 12.03
N THR A 46 1.25 9.32 10.78
CA THR A 46 0.83 10.09 9.60
C THR A 46 -0.44 9.56 8.94
N GLU A 47 -1.05 8.54 9.55
CA GLU A 47 -2.28 7.86 9.10
C GLU A 47 -2.22 7.43 7.63
N ARG A 48 -1.05 6.95 7.19
CA ARG A 48 -0.77 6.62 5.80
C ARG A 48 -0.23 5.21 5.64
N ALA A 49 -0.74 4.49 4.65
CA ALA A 49 -0.16 3.26 4.14
C ALA A 49 0.61 3.55 2.86
N THR A 50 1.83 3.04 2.80
CA THR A 50 2.64 3.01 1.57
C THR A 50 2.68 1.57 1.08
N VAL A 51 2.27 1.38 -0.16
CA VAL A 51 2.20 0.07 -0.82
C VAL A 51 3.09 0.11 -2.04
N ARG A 52 3.95 -0.89 -2.19
CA ARG A 52 4.80 -1.09 -3.35
C ARG A 52 4.40 -2.35 -4.05
N GLY A 53 4.19 -2.26 -5.34
CA GLY A 53 3.79 -3.43 -6.11
C GLY A 53 3.63 -3.14 -7.59
N THR A 54 3.23 -4.18 -8.29
CA THR A 54 2.80 -4.11 -9.69
C THR A 54 1.27 -4.11 -9.82
N ALA A 55 0.56 -4.05 -8.70
CA ALA A 55 -0.90 -3.99 -8.67
C ALA A 55 -1.35 -2.72 -9.40
N ALA A 56 -1.88 -2.89 -10.60
CA ALA A 56 -2.45 -1.81 -11.39
C ALA A 56 -3.53 -1.15 -10.53
N SER A 57 -3.27 0.10 -10.13
CA SER A 57 -4.19 0.94 -9.38
C SER A 57 -5.55 0.91 -10.07
N ALA A 58 -6.47 0.14 -9.50
CA ALA A 58 -7.87 0.16 -9.88
C ALA A 58 -8.46 1.46 -9.34
N THR A 59 -8.10 2.56 -9.99
CA THR A 59 -8.79 3.84 -9.82
C THR A 59 -10.19 3.61 -10.33
N SER A 60 -11.17 3.58 -9.42
CA SER A 60 -12.56 3.73 -9.78
C SER A 60 -12.71 5.04 -10.57
N ALA A 61 -13.04 4.90 -11.85
CA ALA A 61 -13.56 5.98 -12.66
C ALA A 61 -14.85 6.49 -12.01
N ALA A 62 -14.98 7.81 -11.96
CA ALA A 62 -16.25 8.49 -11.71
C ALA A 62 -17.17 8.39 -12.95
#